data_AF-C6ZL08-F1
#
_entry.id   AF-C6ZL08-F1
#
_cell.length_a   1.000
_cell.length_b   1.000
_cell.length_c   1.000
_cell.angle_alpha   90.00
_cell.angle_beta   90.00
_cell.angle_gamma   90.00
#
_symmetry.space_group_name_H-M   'P 1'
#
loop_
_entity.id
_entity.type
_entity.pdbx_description
1 polymer ?
#
loop_
_entity_poly.entity_id
_entity_poly.type
_entity_poly.pdbx_seq_one_letter_code
_entity_poly.pdbx_strand_id
1 'polypeptide(L)'
;LTPEDREKEGKPLLKVVMRTWLPAGDTLFYMITIHLPSPVMAQKYRAEMLYEGPGDDVCCMGIKNCDAEAPLMMYVSKMVPTTDKGRFYAFGRVFSGKVGCGQKV
;
A
#
# COMPACT_ATOMS: atom_id res chain seq x y z
N LEU A 1 9.50 -17.84 26.88
CA LEU A 1 9.72 -19.22 26.41
C LEU A 1 8.73 -20.11 27.11
N THR A 2 7.83 -20.73 26.35
CA THR A 2 6.91 -21.74 26.89
C THR A 2 7.69 -22.98 27.33
N PRO A 3 7.10 -23.90 28.12
CA PRO A 3 7.76 -25.17 28.46
C PRO A 3 8.21 -25.95 27.22
N GLU A 4 7.37 -26.00 26.18
CA GLU A 4 7.67 -26.63 24.88
C GLU A 4 8.81 -25.93 24.11
N ASP A 5 9.03 -24.63 24.33
CA ASP A 5 10.16 -23.94 23.73
C ASP A 5 11.50 -24.32 24.36
N ARG A 6 11.50 -24.79 25.62
CA ARG A 6 12.72 -25.19 26.35
C ARG A 6 13.25 -26.56 25.91
N GLU A 7 12.40 -27.38 25.29
CA GLU A 7 12.76 -28.68 24.72
C GLU A 7 13.32 -28.56 23.29
N LYS A 8 13.19 -27.38 22.66
CA LYS A 8 13.77 -27.12 21.33
C LYS A 8 15.27 -26.93 21.46
N GLU A 9 16.01 -27.44 20.48
CA GLU A 9 17.47 -27.27 20.39
C GLU A 9 17.88 -26.69 19.03
N GLY A 10 19.11 -26.20 18.93
CA GLY A 10 19.71 -25.73 17.68
C GLY A 10 18.91 -24.63 16.97
N LYS A 11 18.66 -24.82 15.66
CA LYS A 11 17.98 -23.82 14.80
C LYS A 11 16.54 -23.49 15.26
N PRO A 12 15.68 -24.46 15.60
CA PRO A 12 14.36 -24.18 16.17
C PRO A 12 14.38 -23.28 17.42
N LEU A 13 15.28 -23.55 18.38
CA LEU A 13 15.40 -22.75 19.59
C LEU A 13 15.85 -21.32 19.26
N LEU A 14 16.89 -21.19 18.42
CA LEU A 14 17.39 -19.88 17.98
C LEU A 14 16.28 -19.03 17.35
N LYS A 15 15.43 -19.63 16.51
CA LYS A 15 14.32 -18.93 15.86
C LYS A 15 13.28 -18.42 16.87
N VAL A 16 12.98 -19.18 17.92
CA VAL A 16 12.06 -18.75 18.99
C VAL A 16 12.68 -17.61 19.79
N VAL A 17 13.91 -17.80 20.27
CA VAL A 17 14.63 -16.80 21.05
C VAL A 17 14.74 -15.48 20.29
N MET A 18 15.16 -15.52 19.02
CA MET A 18 15.31 -14.30 18.21
C MET A 18 13.99 -13.60 17.92
N ARG A 19 12.89 -14.35 17.68
CA ARG A 19 11.56 -13.75 17.49
C ARG A 19 11.05 -13.05 18.75
N THR A 20 11.33 -13.61 19.93
CA THR A 20 10.94 -13.01 21.21
C THR A 20 11.84 -11.83 21.58
N TRP A 21 13.14 -11.93 21.32
CA TRP A 21 14.10 -10.91 21.71
C TRP A 21 14.10 -9.70 20.76
N LEU A 22 13.99 -9.93 19.46
CA LEU A 22 13.95 -8.89 18.43
C LEU A 22 12.76 -9.13 17.48
N PRO A 23 11.55 -8.68 17.85
CA PRO A 23 10.38 -8.73 16.98
C PRO A 23 10.60 -7.87 15.73
N ALA A 24 11.01 -8.50 14.63
CA ALA A 24 11.30 -7.79 13.38
C ALA A 24 10.07 -7.05 12.81
N GLY A 25 8.86 -7.54 13.08
CA GLY A 25 7.62 -6.91 12.64
C GLY A 25 7.47 -5.48 13.18
N ASP A 26 7.68 -5.29 14.48
CA ASP A 26 7.54 -3.99 15.12
C ASP A 26 8.61 -3.02 14.62
N THR A 27 9.86 -3.46 14.54
CA THR A 27 10.97 -2.65 14.01
C THR A 27 10.69 -2.19 12.58
N LEU A 28 10.25 -3.10 11.71
CA LEU A 28 9.92 -2.76 10.32
C LEU A 28 8.73 -1.80 10.25
N PHE A 29 7.71 -2.00 11.09
CA PHE A 29 6.55 -1.11 11.17
C PHE A 29 6.95 0.31 11.61
N TYR A 30 7.79 0.44 12.64
CA TYR A 30 8.32 1.73 13.06
C TYR A 30 9.14 2.39 11.96
N MET A 31 10.04 1.66 11.29
CA MET A 31 10.81 2.23 10.17
C MET A 31 9.90 2.73 9.05
N ILE A 32 8.86 1.97 8.68
CA ILE A 32 7.88 2.36 7.66
C ILE A 32 7.14 3.63 8.08
N THR A 33 6.61 3.67 9.30
CA THR A 33 5.79 4.80 9.76
C THR A 33 6.59 6.07 10.02
N ILE A 34 7.86 5.95 10.43
CA ILE A 34 8.74 7.10 10.69
C ILE A 34 9.29 7.67 9.38
N HIS A 35 9.70 6.82 8.43
CA HIS A 35 10.47 7.28 7.27
C HIS A 35 9.70 7.31 5.95
N LEU A 36 8.63 6.52 5.78
CA LEU A 36 7.84 6.60 4.55
C LEU A 36 6.80 7.71 4.65
N PRO A 37 6.76 8.63 3.69
CA PRO A 37 5.76 9.68 3.68
C PRO A 37 4.36 9.11 3.43
N SER A 38 3.38 9.70 4.10
CA SER A 38 1.96 9.45 3.81
C SER A 38 1.63 9.83 2.36
N PRO A 39 0.57 9.25 1.75
CA PRO A 39 0.16 9.59 0.40
C PRO A 39 -0.15 11.09 0.22
N VAL A 40 -0.65 11.77 1.27
CA VAL A 40 -0.93 13.22 1.25
C VAL A 40 0.37 14.03 1.09
N MET A 41 1.46 13.58 1.70
CA MET A 41 2.78 14.22 1.53
C MET A 41 3.43 13.80 0.21
N ALA A 42 3.40 12.50 -0.10
CA ALA A 42 4.08 11.93 -1.26
C ALA A 42 3.50 12.41 -2.60
N GLN A 43 2.18 12.58 -2.68
CA GLN A 43 1.54 12.98 -3.94
C GLN A 43 1.86 14.42 -4.34
N LYS A 44 2.15 15.32 -3.39
CA LYS A 44 2.46 16.73 -3.69
C LYS A 44 3.65 16.91 -4.64
N TYR A 45 4.69 16.10 -4.48
CA TYR A 45 5.89 16.14 -5.33
C TYR A 45 5.91 15.04 -6.41
N ARG A 46 4.95 14.11 -6.39
CA ARG A 46 4.84 13.03 -7.39
C ARG A 46 3.77 13.28 -8.44
N ALA A 47 2.78 14.14 -8.19
CA ALA A 47 1.66 14.38 -9.09
C ALA A 47 2.12 14.71 -10.52
N GLU A 48 3.12 15.58 -10.66
CA GLU A 48 3.68 15.99 -11.95
C GLU A 48 4.37 14.85 -12.71
N MET A 49 4.84 13.80 -12.02
CA MET A 49 5.40 12.60 -12.65
C MET A 49 4.32 11.54 -12.94
N LEU A 50 3.19 11.61 -12.25
CA LEU A 50 2.09 10.65 -12.35
C LEU A 50 1.03 11.06 -13.38
N TYR A 51 0.96 12.35 -13.71
CA TYR A 51 -0.05 12.92 -14.59
C TYR A 51 0.58 13.55 -15.82
N GLU A 52 0.12 13.14 -17.00
CA GLU A 52 0.65 13.62 -18.30
C GLU A 52 -0.02 14.91 -18.77
N GLY A 53 -1.15 15.30 -18.16
CA GLY A 53 -1.87 16.52 -18.51
C GLY A 53 -1.28 17.78 -17.85
N PRO A 54 -1.93 18.94 -18.06
CA PRO A 54 -1.51 20.20 -17.47
C PRO A 54 -1.46 20.15 -15.94
N GLY A 55 -0.46 20.81 -15.35
CA GLY A 55 -0.26 20.81 -13.90
C GLY A 55 -1.35 21.55 -13.11
N ASP A 56 -2.06 22.45 -13.79
CA ASP A 56 -3.17 23.26 -13.27
C ASP A 56 -4.55 22.61 -13.47
N ASP A 57 -4.60 21.45 -14.12
CA ASP A 57 -5.85 20.71 -14.33
C ASP A 57 -6.45 20.20 -13.01
N VAL A 58 -7.78 20.11 -12.96
CA VAL A 58 -8.54 19.66 -11.78
C VAL A 58 -8.17 18.24 -11.36
N CYS A 59 -7.83 17.37 -12.32
CA CYS A 59 -7.38 16.01 -12.03
C CYS A 59 -5.96 16.00 -11.45
N CYS A 60 -5.04 16.79 -12.01
CA CYS A 60 -3.68 16.94 -11.48
C CYS A 60 -3.70 17.48 -10.05
N MET A 61 -4.51 18.51 -9.80
CA MET A 61 -4.68 19.11 -8.48
C MET A 61 -5.33 18.16 -7.49
N GLY A 62 -6.31 17.36 -7.92
CA GLY A 62 -6.90 16.29 -7.12
C GLY A 62 -5.87 15.26 -6.67
N ILE A 63 -5.01 14.79 -7.59
CA ILE A 63 -3.90 13.88 -7.30
C ILE A 63 -2.92 14.56 -6.33
N LYS A 64 -2.46 15.78 -6.63
CA LYS A 64 -1.49 16.53 -5.81
C LYS A 64 -1.93 16.69 -4.36
N ASN A 65 -3.23 16.91 -4.15
CA ASN A 65 -3.82 17.09 -2.82
C ASN A 65 -4.27 15.78 -2.16
N CYS A 66 -4.25 14.65 -2.87
CA CYS A 66 -4.81 13.38 -2.40
C CYS A 66 -6.28 13.55 -1.97
N ASP A 67 -7.04 14.32 -2.74
CA ASP A 67 -8.40 14.74 -2.39
C ASP A 67 -9.43 13.66 -2.75
N ALA A 68 -10.26 13.28 -1.78
CA ALA A 68 -11.29 12.26 -1.92
C ALA A 68 -12.60 12.77 -2.57
N GLU A 69 -12.80 14.09 -2.66
CA GLU A 69 -13.96 14.70 -3.33
C GLU A 69 -13.64 15.19 -4.75
N ALA A 70 -12.36 15.20 -5.13
CA ALA A 70 -11.91 15.51 -6.48
C ALA A 70 -12.32 14.42 -7.50
N PRO A 71 -12.17 14.67 -8.82
CA PRO A 71 -12.42 13.66 -9.84
C PRO A 71 -11.69 12.34 -9.56
N LEU A 72 -12.37 11.22 -9.83
CA LEU A 72 -11.83 9.88 -9.60
C LEU A 72 -10.66 9.61 -10.55
N MET A 73 -9.45 9.50 -9.98
CA MET A 73 -8.24 9.12 -10.70
C MET A 73 -7.67 7.85 -10.11
N MET A 74 -7.66 6.76 -10.89
CA MET A 74 -7.11 5.47 -10.50
C MET A 74 -6.12 4.98 -11.55
N TYR A 75 -4.99 4.45 -11.10
CA TYR A 75 -4.04 3.74 -11.96
C TYR A 75 -4.12 2.24 -11.71
N VAL A 76 -4.39 1.47 -12.76
CA VAL A 76 -4.37 0.01 -12.75
C VAL A 76 -2.96 -0.46 -13.06
N SER A 77 -2.31 -1.12 -12.10
CA SER A 77 -0.94 -1.61 -12.24
C SER A 77 -0.87 -3.07 -12.71
N LYS A 78 -1.88 -3.88 -12.39
CA LYS A 78 -1.88 -5.31 -12.70
C LYS A 78 -3.29 -5.87 -12.84
N MET A 79 -3.48 -6.74 -13.83
CA MET A 79 -4.66 -7.60 -13.92
C MET A 79 -4.37 -8.92 -13.21
N VAL A 80 -5.11 -9.21 -12.15
CA VAL A 80 -4.98 -10.43 -11.35
C VAL A 80 -6.03 -11.44 -11.81
N PRO A 81 -5.65 -12.63 -12.29
CA PRO A 81 -6.61 -13.63 -12.75
C PRO A 81 -7.45 -14.15 -11.58
N THR A 82 -8.73 -14.36 -11.85
CA THR A 82 -9.62 -15.04 -10.89
C THR A 82 -9.67 -16.54 -11.16
N THR A 83 -10.24 -17.30 -10.23
CA THR A 83 -10.53 -18.73 -10.44
C THR A 83 -11.53 -18.95 -11.58
N ASP A 84 -12.40 -17.97 -11.82
CA ASP A 84 -13.33 -17.98 -12.93
C ASP A 84 -12.61 -17.67 -14.24
N LYS A 85 -12.69 -18.61 -15.19
CA LYS A 85 -12.05 -18.46 -16.50
C LYS A 85 -12.57 -17.21 -17.21
N GLY A 86 -11.64 -16.35 -17.64
CA GLY A 86 -11.93 -15.16 -18.43
C GLY A 86 -12.25 -13.89 -17.62
N ARG A 87 -12.19 -13.95 -16.28
CA ARG A 87 -12.34 -12.75 -15.42
C ARG A 87 -11.03 -12.39 -14.74
N PHE A 88 -10.83 -11.09 -14.56
CA PHE A 88 -9.64 -10.52 -13.96
C PHE A 88 -10.04 -9.39 -13.00
N TYR A 89 -9.33 -9.28 -11.89
CA TYR A 89 -9.39 -8.12 -11.02
C TYR A 89 -8.35 -7.10 -11.46
N ALA A 90 -8.78 -5.87 -11.70
CA ALA A 90 -7.87 -4.74 -11.86
C ALA A 90 -7.32 -4.35 -10.48
N PHE A 91 -6.04 -4.60 -10.25
CA PHE A 91 -5.32 -4.15 -9.07
C PHE A 91 -4.65 -2.82 -9.37
N GLY A 92 -4.83 -1.85 -8.49
CA GLY A 92 -4.39 -0.49 -8.74
C GLY A 92 -4.49 0.39 -7.50
N ARG A 93 -4.18 1.67 -7.70
CA ARG A 93 -4.22 2.69 -6.67
C ARG A 93 -5.13 3.84 -7.10
N VAL A 94 -5.99 4.28 -6.17
CA VAL A 94 -6.71 5.54 -6.27
C VAL A 94 -5.79 6.68 -5.82
N PHE A 95 -5.64 7.69 -6.66
CA PHE A 95 -4.85 8.89 -6.38
C PHE A 95 -5.74 10.06 -5.94
N SER A 96 -6.94 10.18 -6.53
CA SER A 96 -7.97 11.14 -6.12
C SER A 96 -9.38 10.57 -6.32
N GLY A 97 -10.35 11.17 -5.63
CA GLY A 97 -11.74 10.75 -5.61
C GLY A 97 -12.00 9.50 -4.80
N LYS A 98 -13.22 8.97 -4.91
CA LYS A 98 -13.65 7.71 -4.30
C LYS A 98 -14.19 6.77 -5.37
N VAL A 99 -13.85 5.49 -5.25
CA VAL A 99 -14.41 4.42 -6.08
C VAL A 99 -15.49 3.69 -5.29
N GLY A 100 -16.65 3.50 -5.92
CA GLY A 100 -17.78 2.78 -5.35
C GLY A 100 -18.27 1.65 -6.26
N CYS A 101 -18.87 0.62 -5.65
CA CYS A 101 -19.50 -0.47 -6.40
C CYS A 101 -20.69 0.05 -7.22
N GLY A 102 -20.76 -0.32 -8.51
CA GLY A 102 -21.84 0.11 -9.41
C GLY A 102 -21.73 1.56 -9.90
N GLN A 103 -20.66 2.27 -9.53
CA GLN A 103 -20.34 3.58 -10.08
C GLN A 103 -20.05 3.45 -11.59
N LYS A 104 -20.68 4.31 -12.39
CA LYS A 104 -20.27 4.47 -13.78
C LYS A 104 -18.94 5.20 -13.79
N VAL A 105 -17.90 4.49 -14.20
CA VAL A 105 -16.53 4.96 -14.39
C VAL A 105 -16.23 5.12 -15.87
#